data_AF-A0A430S1M5-F1
#
_entry.id   AF-A0A430S1M5-F1
#
_cell.length_a   1.000
_cell.length_b   1.000
_cell.length_c   1.000
_cell.angle_alpha   90.00
_cell.angle_beta   90.00
_cell.angle_gamma   90.00
#
_symmetry.space_group_name_H-M   'P 1'
#
loop_
_entity.id
_entity.type
_entity.pdbx_description
1 polymer ?
#
loop_
_entity_poly.entity_id
_entity_poly.type
_entity_poly.pdbx_seq_one_letter_code
_entity_poly.pdbx_strand_id
1 'polypeptide(L)'
;MGSDGRVDLEAVRLFLQAGRYMEAEAALDRDPRPEEPEWLRLKGWARWHLGDEGGLALVERAAGEALGLLDTHAPARSRVLVVLAELARMESPEDGGGALALLEEASGIGPYPLMEEALGFPELFAFAERNGLRLPKARRAPDKPKAVLENGPERRLWVGRRSVPLEGSGRAFDLLALLLREGPLHWREAALRLWGEDGPGVRERLHMTASRIRDLLADREAVRWKGEVLSLDPGRRWEGL
;
A
#
# COMPACT_ATOMS: atom_id res chain seq x y z
N MET A 1 -1.19 -22.71 4.66
CA MET A 1 -2.61 -22.34 4.44
C MET A 1 -2.85 -21.04 5.17
N GLY A 2 -3.28 -20.00 4.45
CA GLY A 2 -3.46 -18.66 4.99
C GLY A 2 -3.70 -17.65 3.87
N SER A 3 -4.80 -17.79 3.16
CA SER A 3 -5.38 -16.73 2.34
C SER A 3 -6.86 -17.05 2.23
N ASP A 4 -7.66 -16.43 3.08
CA ASP A 4 -9.07 -16.74 3.30
C ASP A 4 -9.98 -16.33 2.11
N GLY A 5 -9.44 -16.26 0.89
CA GLY A 5 -10.10 -15.68 -0.30
C GLY A 5 -10.38 -14.18 -0.19
N ARG A 6 -10.19 -13.60 1.00
CA ARG A 6 -10.53 -12.23 1.32
C ARG A 6 -9.67 -11.22 0.56
N VAL A 7 -10.34 -10.24 -0.04
CA VAL A 7 -9.67 -9.10 -0.69
C VAL A 7 -9.00 -8.24 0.37
N ASP A 8 -7.75 -7.87 0.11
CA ASP A 8 -6.99 -6.92 0.91
C ASP A 8 -7.43 -5.50 0.54
N LEU A 9 -8.25 -4.88 1.41
CA LEU A 9 -8.77 -3.52 1.20
C LEU A 9 -7.66 -2.47 1.17
N GLU A 10 -6.49 -2.73 1.78
CA GLU A 10 -5.35 -1.82 1.70
C GLU A 10 -4.70 -1.85 0.31
N ALA A 11 -4.61 -3.02 -0.31
CA ALA A 11 -4.18 -3.13 -1.70
C ALA A 11 -5.13 -2.40 -2.66
N VAL A 12 -6.45 -2.48 -2.41
CA VAL A 12 -7.47 -1.73 -3.17
C VAL A 12 -7.27 -0.22 -3.01
N ARG A 13 -7.02 0.25 -1.79
CA ARG A 13 -6.75 1.68 -1.52
C ARG A 13 -5.54 2.19 -2.32
N LEU A 14 -4.49 1.39 -2.42
CA LEU A 14 -3.32 1.73 -3.24
C LEU A 14 -3.65 1.85 -4.73
N PHE A 15 -4.58 1.04 -5.25
CA PHE A 15 -5.06 1.23 -6.63
C PHE A 15 -5.80 2.56 -6.80
N LEU A 16 -6.70 2.90 -5.88
CA LEU A 16 -7.45 4.16 -5.93
C LEU A 16 -6.52 5.38 -5.84
N GLN A 17 -5.54 5.36 -4.93
CA GLN A 17 -4.52 6.42 -4.82
C GLN A 17 -3.67 6.57 -6.09
N ALA A 18 -3.52 5.50 -6.86
CA ALA A 18 -2.80 5.51 -8.13
C ALA A 18 -3.71 5.83 -9.34
N GLY A 19 -4.98 6.17 -9.13
CA GLY A 19 -5.95 6.42 -10.21
C GLY A 19 -6.38 5.15 -10.98
N ARG A 20 -6.12 3.97 -10.44
CA ARG A 20 -6.40 2.66 -11.06
C ARG A 20 -7.78 2.14 -10.66
N TYR A 21 -8.82 2.89 -11.04
CA TYR A 21 -10.19 2.68 -10.59
C TYR A 21 -10.80 1.37 -11.10
N MET A 22 -10.49 0.97 -12.34
CA MET A 22 -10.96 -0.29 -12.91
C MET A 22 -10.39 -1.51 -12.18
N GLU A 23 -9.09 -1.48 -11.83
CA GLU A 23 -8.48 -2.58 -11.06
C GLU A 23 -8.94 -2.60 -9.60
N ALA A 24 -9.20 -1.44 -9.01
CA ALA A 24 -9.81 -1.35 -7.69
C ALA A 24 -11.22 -1.97 -7.69
N GLU A 25 -12.04 -1.63 -8.68
CA GLU A 25 -13.39 -2.18 -8.81
C GLU A 25 -13.36 -3.71 -9.00
N ALA A 26 -12.56 -4.19 -9.96
CA ALA A 26 -12.43 -5.61 -10.25
C ALA A 26 -11.83 -6.41 -9.09
N ALA A 27 -11.03 -5.79 -8.22
CA ALA A 27 -10.54 -6.42 -7.00
C ALA A 27 -11.68 -6.58 -5.98
N LEU A 28 -12.47 -5.53 -5.75
CA LEU A 28 -13.60 -5.54 -4.81
C LEU A 28 -14.71 -6.51 -5.22
N ASP A 29 -14.95 -6.71 -6.52
CA ASP A 29 -15.96 -7.66 -7.01
C ASP A 29 -15.64 -9.13 -6.74
N ARG A 30 -14.38 -9.46 -6.42
CA ARG A 30 -13.99 -10.84 -6.09
C ARG A 30 -14.45 -11.27 -4.70
N ASP A 31 -14.75 -10.32 -3.84
CA ASP A 31 -15.18 -10.54 -2.46
C ASP A 31 -16.16 -9.42 -2.05
N PRO A 32 -17.42 -9.49 -2.50
CA PRO A 32 -18.42 -8.45 -2.21
C PRO A 32 -18.78 -8.43 -0.73
N ARG A 33 -18.69 -7.25 -0.11
CA ARG A 33 -19.05 -7.04 1.30
C ARG A 33 -19.92 -5.79 1.48
N PRO A 34 -21.17 -5.80 0.97
CA PRO A 34 -22.06 -4.63 0.95
C PRO A 34 -22.53 -4.15 2.34
N GLU A 35 -22.20 -4.88 3.39
CA GLU A 35 -22.43 -4.54 4.80
C GLU A 35 -21.22 -3.90 5.48
N GLU A 36 -20.03 -3.91 4.85
CA GLU A 36 -18.83 -3.27 5.40
C GLU A 36 -18.73 -1.82 4.90
N PRO A 37 -18.76 -0.80 5.78
CA PRO A 37 -18.69 0.61 5.36
C PRO A 37 -17.44 0.96 4.55
N GLU A 38 -16.29 0.37 4.89
CA GLU A 38 -15.05 0.61 4.14
C GLU A 38 -15.10 -0.01 2.73
N TRP A 39 -15.72 -1.19 2.56
CA TRP A 39 -15.94 -1.78 1.24
C TRP A 39 -16.88 -0.91 0.41
N LEU A 40 -18.00 -0.45 0.99
CA LEU A 40 -18.95 0.46 0.33
C LEU A 40 -18.27 1.75 -0.11
N ARG A 41 -17.44 2.35 0.75
CA ARG A 41 -16.65 3.55 0.43
C ARG A 41 -15.73 3.33 -0.77
N LEU A 42 -14.90 2.29 -0.72
CA LEU A 42 -13.92 2.00 -1.79
C LEU A 42 -14.62 1.65 -3.11
N LYS A 43 -15.72 0.88 -3.05
CA LYS A 43 -16.52 0.51 -4.22
C LYS A 43 -17.22 1.70 -4.83
N GLY A 44 -17.86 2.52 -4.00
CA GLY A 44 -18.52 3.75 -4.42
C GLY A 44 -17.55 4.72 -5.09
N TRP A 45 -16.37 4.91 -4.51
CA TRP A 45 -15.33 5.77 -5.07
C TRP A 45 -14.80 5.28 -6.42
N ALA A 46 -14.54 3.97 -6.55
CA ALA A 46 -14.13 3.39 -7.83
C ALA A 46 -15.17 3.63 -8.91
N ARG A 47 -16.46 3.39 -8.61
CA ARG A 47 -17.58 3.55 -9.54
C ARG A 47 -17.81 4.99 -9.97
N TRP A 48 -17.77 5.92 -9.03
CA TRP A 48 -17.89 7.35 -9.32
C TRP A 48 -16.85 7.80 -10.36
N HIS A 49 -15.57 7.43 -10.15
CA HIS A 49 -14.49 7.76 -11.09
C HIS A 49 -14.57 7.02 -12.43
N LEU A 50 -15.33 5.92 -12.52
CA LEU A 50 -15.64 5.23 -13.76
C LEU A 50 -16.88 5.81 -14.46
N GLY A 51 -17.51 6.85 -13.90
CA GLY A 51 -18.68 7.53 -14.45
C GLY A 51 -20.02 6.91 -14.05
N ASP A 52 -20.05 6.04 -13.05
CA ASP A 52 -21.29 5.49 -12.49
C ASP A 52 -21.76 6.35 -11.31
N GLU A 53 -22.84 7.12 -11.53
CA GLU A 53 -23.48 7.99 -10.53
C GLU A 53 -23.98 7.19 -9.31
N GLY A 54 -24.26 5.88 -9.47
CA GLY A 54 -24.59 5.00 -8.36
C GLY A 54 -23.45 4.82 -7.34
N GLY A 55 -22.23 5.21 -7.70
CA GLY A 55 -21.08 5.27 -6.79
C GLY A 55 -21.29 6.25 -5.64
N LEU A 56 -21.96 7.39 -5.89
CA LEU A 56 -22.24 8.40 -4.86
C LEU A 56 -23.13 7.83 -3.75
N ALA A 57 -24.24 7.19 -4.13
CA ALA A 57 -25.19 6.59 -3.20
C ALA A 57 -24.52 5.53 -2.30
N LEU A 58 -23.50 4.81 -2.79
CA LEU A 58 -22.73 3.86 -1.99
C LEU A 58 -21.84 4.57 -0.94
N VAL A 59 -21.22 5.70 -1.30
CA VAL A 59 -20.41 6.49 -0.36
C VAL A 59 -21.29 7.15 0.70
N GLU A 60 -22.44 7.70 0.30
CA GLU A 60 -23.42 8.27 1.24
C GLU A 60 -23.97 7.21 2.20
N ARG A 61 -24.28 6.01 1.69
CA ARG A 61 -24.68 4.88 2.53
C ARG A 61 -23.56 4.45 3.47
N ALA A 62 -22.31 4.38 3.00
CA ALA A 62 -21.16 4.11 3.87
C ALA A 62 -21.03 5.13 5.00
N ALA A 63 -21.32 6.40 4.71
CA ALA A 63 -21.32 7.48 5.70
C ALA A 63 -22.44 7.27 6.73
N GLY A 64 -23.67 7.02 6.27
CA GLY A 64 -24.81 6.76 7.14
C GLY A 64 -24.59 5.55 8.05
N GLU A 65 -24.03 4.45 7.52
CA GLU A 65 -23.72 3.25 8.30
C GLU A 65 -22.56 3.48 9.28
N ALA A 66 -21.51 4.22 8.87
CA ALA A 66 -20.41 4.59 9.77
C ALA A 66 -20.84 5.56 10.87
N LEU A 67 -21.78 6.46 10.58
CA LEU A 67 -22.42 7.36 11.56
C LEU A 67 -23.38 6.61 12.48
N GLY A 68 -24.00 5.51 12.04
CA GLY A 68 -24.79 4.64 12.92
C GLY A 68 -23.94 3.91 13.98
N LEU A 69 -22.64 3.77 13.73
CA LEU A 69 -21.67 3.05 14.57
C LEU A 69 -20.80 4.01 15.41
N LEU A 70 -21.36 5.16 15.79
CA LEU A 70 -20.68 6.37 16.30
C LEU A 70 -19.67 6.21 17.44
N ASP A 71 -19.51 5.03 18.06
CA ASP A 71 -18.50 4.77 19.10
C ASP A 71 -17.46 3.70 18.75
N THR A 72 -17.62 2.91 17.68
CA THR A 72 -16.77 1.71 17.45
C THR A 72 -15.71 1.84 16.37
N HIS A 73 -15.87 2.69 15.35
CA HIS A 73 -14.91 2.75 14.22
C HIS A 73 -14.60 4.16 13.71
N ALA A 74 -14.10 5.01 14.60
CA ALA A 74 -13.62 6.37 14.30
C ALA A 74 -12.79 6.52 13.00
N PRO A 75 -11.83 5.63 12.66
CA PRO A 75 -11.05 5.76 11.43
C PRO A 75 -11.88 5.69 10.13
N ALA A 76 -12.86 4.78 10.06
CA ALA A 76 -13.69 4.58 8.87
C ALA A 76 -14.56 5.82 8.60
N ARG A 77 -15.16 6.39 9.65
CA ARG A 77 -15.94 7.63 9.55
C ARG A 77 -15.10 8.79 9.00
N SER A 78 -13.90 8.99 9.54
CA SER A 78 -12.99 10.05 9.07
C SER A 78 -12.65 9.89 7.58
N ARG A 79 -12.37 8.66 7.12
CA ARG A 79 -12.11 8.39 5.69
C ARG A 79 -13.31 8.65 4.80
N VAL A 80 -14.52 8.27 5.22
CA VAL A 80 -15.75 8.55 4.45
C VAL A 80 -16.00 10.06 4.33
N LEU A 81 -15.84 10.81 5.43
CA LEU A 81 -15.98 12.27 5.42
C LEU A 81 -15.02 12.94 4.43
N VAL A 82 -13.79 12.43 4.27
CA VAL A 82 -12.84 12.93 3.26
C VAL A 82 -13.36 12.70 1.84
N VAL A 83 -13.94 11.53 1.55
CA VAL A 83 -14.52 11.24 0.23
C VAL A 83 -15.73 12.14 -0.04
N LEU A 84 -16.64 12.29 0.93
CA LEU A 84 -17.78 13.19 0.80
C LEU A 84 -17.35 14.65 0.61
N ALA A 85 -16.29 15.08 1.30
CA ALA A 85 -15.73 16.41 1.11
C ALA A 85 -15.18 16.61 -0.31
N GLU A 86 -14.53 15.59 -0.89
CA GLU A 86 -14.08 15.66 -2.28
C GLU A 86 -15.26 15.76 -3.26
N LEU A 87 -16.30 14.97 -3.05
CA LEU A 87 -17.50 15.01 -3.89
C LEU A 87 -18.17 16.39 -3.85
N ALA A 88 -18.39 16.94 -2.64
CA ALA A 88 -18.93 18.28 -2.46
C ALA A 88 -18.08 19.35 -3.17
N ARG A 89 -16.75 19.23 -3.12
CA ARG A 89 -15.82 20.11 -3.83
C ARG A 89 -15.93 19.97 -5.35
N MET A 90 -16.07 18.75 -5.86
CA MET A 90 -16.20 18.50 -7.30
C MET A 90 -17.52 19.05 -7.85
N GLU A 91 -18.62 18.90 -7.11
CA GLU A 91 -19.95 19.41 -7.49
C GLU A 91 -20.03 20.93 -7.44
N SER A 92 -19.34 21.56 -6.48
CA SER A 92 -19.29 23.02 -6.33
C SER A 92 -17.84 23.53 -6.24
N PRO A 93 -17.12 23.67 -7.37
CA PRO A 93 -15.70 23.99 -7.37
C PRO A 93 -15.33 25.38 -6.82
N GLU A 94 -16.26 26.33 -6.82
CA GLU A 94 -16.02 27.72 -6.43
C GLU A 94 -16.06 27.93 -4.91
N ASP A 95 -17.02 27.30 -4.21
CA ASP A 95 -17.22 27.45 -2.75
C ASP A 95 -16.99 26.15 -1.96
N GLY A 96 -16.81 25.03 -2.66
CA GLY A 96 -16.55 23.70 -2.10
C GLY A 96 -17.78 22.97 -1.57
N GLY A 97 -19.00 23.50 -1.70
CA GLY A 97 -20.23 22.76 -1.36
C GLY A 97 -20.33 22.22 0.08
N GLY A 98 -19.62 22.83 1.04
CA GLY A 98 -19.54 22.32 2.42
C GLY A 98 -18.37 21.37 2.71
N ALA A 99 -17.48 21.13 1.75
CA ALA A 99 -16.28 20.30 1.90
C ALA A 99 -15.42 20.68 3.13
N LEU A 100 -15.29 21.97 3.45
CA LEU A 100 -14.52 22.42 4.60
C LEU A 100 -15.11 21.94 5.93
N ALA A 101 -16.44 21.98 6.09
CA ALA A 101 -17.10 21.52 7.31
C ALA A 101 -16.92 20.00 7.50
N LEU A 102 -16.99 19.23 6.42
CA LEU A 102 -16.74 17.78 6.43
C LEU A 102 -15.28 17.47 6.80
N LEU A 103 -14.32 18.25 6.30
CA LEU A 103 -12.89 18.11 6.64
C LEU A 103 -12.59 18.52 8.09
N GLU A 104 -13.26 19.55 8.61
CA GLU A 104 -13.18 19.94 10.02
C GLU A 104 -13.71 18.83 10.93
N GLU A 105 -14.85 18.25 10.58
CA GLU A 105 -15.41 17.10 11.30
C GLU A 105 -14.46 15.90 11.25
N ALA A 106 -13.92 15.57 10.07
CA ALA A 106 -12.94 14.51 9.90
C ALA A 106 -11.68 14.74 10.74
N SER A 107 -11.26 16.01 10.87
CA SER A 107 -10.10 16.42 11.68
C SER A 107 -10.35 16.31 13.18
N GLY A 108 -11.60 16.52 13.62
CA GLY A 108 -12.00 16.31 15.00
C GLY A 108 -11.90 14.85 15.45
N ILE A 109 -12.01 13.90 14.52
CA ILE A 109 -11.92 12.45 14.80
C ILE A 109 -10.47 12.01 15.04
N GLY A 110 -9.50 12.59 14.32
CA GLY A 110 -8.08 12.33 14.53
C GLY A 110 -7.23 12.49 13.28
N PRO A 111 -5.90 12.66 13.43
CA PRO A 111 -5.03 13.04 12.33
C PRO A 111 -4.66 11.88 11.39
N TYR A 112 -4.60 10.64 11.88
CA TYR A 112 -4.08 9.52 11.10
C TYR A 112 -4.91 9.16 9.86
N PRO A 113 -6.24 9.02 9.93
CA PRO A 113 -7.04 8.71 8.74
C PRO A 113 -6.92 9.80 7.67
N LEU A 114 -6.93 11.08 8.07
CA LEU A 114 -6.69 12.21 7.16
C LEU A 114 -5.32 12.15 6.49
N MET A 115 -4.27 11.84 7.24
CA MET A 115 -2.92 11.71 6.68
C MET A 115 -2.81 10.61 5.63
N GLU A 116 -3.54 9.51 5.79
CA GLU A 116 -3.55 8.39 4.84
C GLU A 116 -4.30 8.75 3.55
N GLU A 117 -5.40 9.49 3.65
CA GLU A 117 -6.21 9.89 2.48
C GLU A 117 -5.60 11.10 1.74
N ALA A 118 -4.80 11.95 2.41
CA ALA A 118 -4.21 13.17 1.83
C ALA A 118 -3.42 12.95 0.52
N LEU A 119 -2.86 11.76 0.28
CA LEU A 119 -2.21 11.44 -1.00
C LEU A 119 -3.20 11.09 -2.13
N GLY A 120 -4.37 10.56 -1.79
CA GLY A 120 -5.44 10.23 -2.75
C GLY A 120 -6.27 11.45 -3.14
N PHE A 121 -6.28 12.50 -2.31
CA PHE A 121 -7.10 13.71 -2.52
C PHE A 121 -6.24 15.00 -2.50
N PRO A 122 -5.19 15.13 -3.34
CA PRO A 122 -4.27 16.26 -3.27
C PRO A 122 -4.96 17.61 -3.54
N GLU A 123 -5.95 17.64 -4.43
CA GLU A 123 -6.70 18.85 -4.78
C GLU A 123 -7.63 19.31 -3.65
N LEU A 124 -8.28 18.37 -2.95
CA LEU A 124 -9.08 18.64 -1.76
C LEU A 124 -8.25 19.30 -0.66
N PHE A 125 -7.08 18.71 -0.38
CA PHE A 125 -6.21 19.21 0.67
C PHE A 125 -5.60 20.57 0.29
N ALA A 126 -5.29 20.79 -0.99
CA ALA A 126 -4.89 22.11 -1.49
C ALA A 126 -6.03 23.14 -1.44
N PHE A 127 -7.27 22.73 -1.69
CA PHE A 127 -8.46 23.56 -1.51
C PHE A 127 -8.65 23.96 -0.05
N ALA A 128 -8.54 23.01 0.88
CA ALA A 128 -8.62 23.27 2.32
C ALA A 128 -7.54 24.26 2.80
N GLU A 129 -6.28 24.07 2.38
CA GLU A 129 -5.17 24.96 2.75
C GLU A 129 -5.37 26.38 2.20
N ARG A 130 -5.86 26.54 0.96
CA ARG A 130 -6.19 27.86 0.37
C ARG A 130 -7.29 28.60 1.13
N ASN A 131 -8.21 27.85 1.75
CA ASN A 131 -9.31 28.40 2.55
C ASN A 131 -8.99 28.47 4.05
N GLY A 132 -7.72 28.31 4.44
CA GLY A 132 -7.25 28.53 5.81
C GLY A 132 -7.40 27.32 6.75
N LEU A 133 -7.92 26.19 6.29
CA LEU A 133 -8.02 24.97 7.09
C LEU A 133 -6.67 24.24 7.12
N ARG A 134 -6.09 24.10 8.33
CA ARG A 134 -4.82 23.41 8.53
C ARG A 134 -5.04 21.92 8.76
N LEU A 135 -4.95 21.14 7.68
CA LEU A 135 -5.02 19.68 7.74
C LEU A 135 -3.65 19.04 7.98
N PRO A 136 -3.61 17.86 8.61
CA PRO A 136 -2.36 17.12 8.76
C PRO A 136 -1.82 16.72 7.38
N LYS A 137 -0.55 17.02 7.12
CA LYS A 137 0.09 16.70 5.84
C LYS A 137 0.32 15.20 5.75
N ALA A 138 0.01 14.60 4.59
CA ALA A 138 0.53 13.29 4.25
C ALA A 138 2.05 13.29 4.43
N ARG A 139 2.55 12.47 5.36
CA ARG A 139 3.93 12.00 5.22
C ARG A 139 3.85 10.93 4.15
N ARG A 140 4.44 11.17 2.97
CA ARG A 140 4.82 10.05 2.10
C ARG A 140 5.51 9.01 2.99
N ALA A 141 5.15 7.74 2.84
CA ALA A 141 5.90 6.67 3.50
C ALA A 141 7.39 7.02 3.33
N PRO A 142 8.17 7.12 4.43
CA PRO A 142 9.54 7.58 4.32
C PRO A 142 10.22 6.76 3.24
N ASP A 143 10.95 7.44 2.33
CA ASP A 143 11.70 6.77 1.28
C ASP A 143 12.40 5.55 1.88
N LYS A 144 12.11 4.37 1.34
CA LYS A 144 12.66 3.13 1.88
C LYS A 144 14.18 3.31 1.97
N PRO A 145 14.80 3.07 3.15
CA PRO A 145 16.21 3.33 3.32
C PRO A 145 17.00 2.56 2.28
N LYS A 146 17.92 3.26 1.60
CA LYS A 146 18.78 2.68 0.56
C LYS A 146 19.46 1.42 1.10
N ALA A 147 19.40 0.33 0.35
CA ALA A 147 20.12 -0.89 0.67
C ALA A 147 21.39 -0.96 -0.19
N VAL A 148 22.55 -1.10 0.45
CA VAL A 148 23.86 -1.20 -0.21
C VAL A 148 24.45 -2.57 0.06
N LEU A 149 24.79 -3.30 -0.99
CA LEU A 149 25.48 -4.58 -0.93
C LEU A 149 26.95 -4.40 -1.34
N GLU A 150 27.86 -4.71 -0.44
CA GLU A 150 29.30 -4.76 -0.74
C GLU A 150 29.72 -6.22 -0.82
N ASN A 151 30.02 -6.69 -2.04
CA ASN A 151 30.44 -8.06 -2.31
C ASN A 151 31.96 -8.16 -2.52
N GLY A 152 32.72 -7.59 -1.57
CA GLY A 152 34.18 -7.61 -1.56
C GLY A 152 34.77 -8.77 -0.74
N PRO A 153 36.04 -8.67 -0.32
CA PRO A 153 36.68 -9.66 0.57
C PRO A 153 35.91 -9.88 1.86
N GLU A 154 35.27 -8.82 2.37
CA GLU A 154 34.28 -8.88 3.43
C GLU A 154 32.91 -8.51 2.85
N ARG A 155 31.94 -9.40 3.02
CA ARG A 155 30.55 -9.15 2.60
C ARG A 155 29.87 -8.25 3.61
N ARG A 156 29.27 -7.15 3.15
CA ARG A 156 28.56 -6.21 4.02
C ARG A 156 27.22 -5.80 3.39
N LEU A 157 26.22 -5.62 4.25
CA LEU A 157 24.91 -5.13 3.89
C LEU A 157 24.60 -3.90 4.73
N TRP A 158 24.34 -2.77 4.08
CA TRP A 158 23.92 -1.53 4.73
C TRP A 158 22.47 -1.22 4.41
N VAL A 159 21.72 -0.76 5.40
CA VAL A 159 20.36 -0.22 5.24
C VAL A 159 20.34 1.19 5.81
N GLY A 160 20.32 2.19 4.93
CA GLY A 160 20.56 3.58 5.30
C GLY A 160 21.94 3.74 5.92
N ARG A 161 22.00 4.06 7.22
CA ARG A 161 23.25 4.22 7.98
C ARG A 161 23.59 3.00 8.86
N ARG A 162 22.75 1.96 8.83
CA ARG A 162 22.88 0.78 9.70
C ARG A 162 23.58 -0.35 8.97
N SER A 163 24.65 -0.87 9.54
CA SER A 163 25.23 -2.15 9.12
C SER A 163 24.34 -3.30 9.60
N VAL A 164 23.99 -4.22 8.71
CA VAL A 164 23.14 -5.38 8.99
C VAL A 164 24.04 -6.60 9.20
N PRO A 165 23.97 -7.26 10.37
CA PRO A 165 24.75 -8.47 10.63
C PRO A 165 24.28 -9.60 9.69
N LEU A 166 25.25 -10.25 9.04
CA LEU A 166 25.00 -11.36 8.12
C LEU A 166 25.15 -12.74 8.76
N GLU A 167 25.50 -12.80 10.05
CA GLU A 167 25.65 -14.05 10.79
C GLU A 167 24.32 -14.83 10.81
N GLY A 168 24.38 -16.12 10.47
CA GLY A 168 23.19 -16.97 10.38
C GLY A 168 22.24 -16.66 9.21
N SER A 169 22.60 -15.75 8.30
CA SER A 169 21.76 -15.40 7.14
C SER A 169 21.74 -16.44 6.02
N GLY A 170 22.63 -17.44 6.07
CA GLY A 170 22.74 -18.49 5.07
C GLY A 170 22.99 -17.93 3.67
N ARG A 171 22.17 -18.33 2.69
CA ARG A 171 22.25 -17.85 1.29
C ARG A 171 21.46 -16.57 1.02
N ALA A 172 20.93 -15.89 2.05
CA ALA A 172 20.12 -14.68 1.87
C ALA A 172 20.91 -13.56 1.17
N PHE A 173 22.17 -13.34 1.55
CA PHE A 173 23.04 -12.37 0.88
C PHE A 173 23.29 -12.75 -0.58
N ASP A 174 23.57 -14.03 -0.85
CA ASP A 174 23.83 -14.52 -2.22
C ASP A 174 22.60 -14.35 -3.12
N LEU A 175 21.40 -14.65 -2.62
CA LEU A 175 20.14 -14.43 -3.34
C LEU A 175 19.90 -12.94 -3.61
N LEU A 176 20.16 -12.08 -2.62
CA LEU A 176 20.01 -10.63 -2.77
C LEU A 176 20.96 -10.09 -3.85
N ALA A 177 22.22 -10.49 -3.82
CA ALA A 177 23.23 -10.11 -4.80
C ALA A 177 22.89 -10.63 -6.21
N LEU A 178 22.39 -11.86 -6.30
CA LEU A 178 21.95 -12.46 -7.56
C LEU A 178 20.80 -11.67 -8.18
N LEU A 179 19.73 -11.39 -7.41
CA LEU A 179 18.58 -10.63 -7.89
C LEU A 179 18.93 -9.17 -8.21
N LEU A 180 19.92 -8.58 -7.52
CA LEU A 180 20.39 -7.24 -7.82
C LEU A 180 21.13 -7.18 -9.16
N ARG A 181 21.93 -8.20 -9.46
CA ARG A 181 22.72 -8.28 -10.70
C ARG A 181 21.89 -8.64 -11.92
N GLU A 182 21.05 -9.66 -11.79
CA GLU A 182 20.33 -10.25 -12.93
C GLU A 182 18.92 -9.67 -13.08
N GLY A 183 18.40 -9.01 -12.05
CA GLY A 183 17.01 -8.57 -11.99
C GLY A 183 16.05 -9.71 -11.59
N PRO A 184 14.77 -9.62 -11.98
CA PRO A 184 13.78 -10.65 -11.69
C PRO A 184 14.17 -12.02 -12.27
N LEU A 185 14.07 -13.08 -11.45
CA LEU A 185 14.44 -14.44 -11.84
C LEU A 185 13.34 -15.44 -11.54
N HIS A 186 13.21 -16.45 -12.41
CA HIS A 186 12.37 -17.61 -12.13
C HIS A 186 12.94 -18.41 -10.94
N TRP A 187 12.08 -18.96 -10.08
CA TRP A 187 12.52 -19.62 -8.85
C TRP A 187 13.46 -20.81 -9.09
N ARG A 188 13.23 -21.58 -10.16
CA ARG A 188 14.12 -22.70 -10.55
C ARG A 188 15.50 -22.20 -10.93
N GLU A 189 15.58 -21.10 -11.66
CA GLU A 189 16.86 -20.53 -12.06
C GLU A 189 17.62 -19.99 -10.85
N ALA A 190 16.94 -19.26 -9.96
CA ALA A 190 17.53 -18.83 -8.70
C ALA A 190 18.03 -20.01 -7.86
N ALA A 191 17.25 -21.10 -7.78
CA ALA A 191 17.63 -22.31 -7.06
C ALA A 191 18.89 -22.97 -7.64
N LEU A 192 18.93 -23.18 -8.96
CA LEU A 192 20.08 -23.74 -9.66
C LEU A 192 21.34 -22.88 -9.47
N ARG A 193 21.22 -21.55 -9.49
CA ARG A 193 22.36 -20.64 -9.27
C ARG A 193 22.87 -20.64 -7.84
N LEU A 194 21.99 -20.84 -6.85
CA LEU A 194 22.36 -20.81 -5.43
C LEU A 194 22.84 -22.16 -4.89
N TRP A 195 22.26 -23.26 -5.35
CA TRP A 195 22.48 -24.59 -4.80
C TRP A 195 22.84 -25.66 -5.84
N GLY A 196 22.74 -25.37 -7.14
CA GLY A 196 23.00 -26.35 -8.21
C GLY A 196 21.91 -27.41 -8.38
N GLU A 197 20.78 -27.29 -7.67
CA GLU A 197 19.66 -28.22 -7.68
C GLU A 197 18.33 -27.46 -7.75
N ASP A 198 17.29 -28.11 -8.31
CA ASP A 198 15.90 -27.67 -8.24
C ASP A 198 14.99 -28.78 -7.71
N GLY A 199 13.77 -28.42 -7.31
CA GLY A 199 12.79 -29.35 -6.78
C GLY A 199 11.88 -28.73 -5.70
N PRO A 200 10.81 -29.42 -5.28
CA PRO A 200 9.83 -28.88 -4.33
C PRO A 200 10.43 -28.44 -2.99
N GLY A 201 11.37 -29.23 -2.43
CA GLY A 201 12.05 -28.88 -1.18
C GLY A 201 13.01 -27.68 -1.32
N VAL A 202 13.58 -27.48 -2.50
CA VAL A 202 14.46 -26.33 -2.79
C VAL A 202 13.64 -25.06 -2.96
N ARG A 203 12.43 -25.16 -3.53
CA ARG A 203 11.49 -24.03 -3.62
C ARG A 203 11.11 -23.51 -2.24
N GLU A 204 10.81 -24.40 -1.29
CA GLU A 204 10.50 -24.02 0.09
C GLU A 204 11.70 -23.37 0.78
N ARG A 205 12.90 -23.95 0.61
CA ARG A 205 14.16 -23.36 1.09
C ARG A 205 14.39 -21.96 0.51
N LEU A 206 14.07 -21.74 -0.76
CA LEU A 206 14.17 -20.44 -1.43
C LEU A 206 13.14 -19.45 -0.87
N HIS A 207 11.92 -19.89 -0.56
CA HIS A 207 10.93 -19.06 0.14
C HIS A 207 11.42 -18.62 1.52
N MET A 208 11.99 -19.54 2.30
CA MET A 208 12.58 -19.22 3.61
C MET A 208 13.78 -18.26 3.48
N THR A 209 14.59 -18.43 2.43
CA THR A 209 15.72 -17.54 2.13
C THR A 209 15.22 -16.13 1.77
N ALA A 210 14.18 -16.02 0.95
CA ALA A 210 13.53 -14.73 0.63
C ALA A 210 12.89 -14.09 1.88
N SER A 211 12.29 -14.89 2.76
CA SER A 211 11.77 -14.41 4.05
C SER A 211 12.88 -13.84 4.93
N ARG A 212 14.02 -14.53 5.03
CA ARG A 212 15.17 -14.06 5.79
C ARG A 212 15.70 -12.72 5.27
N ILE A 213 15.68 -12.49 3.95
CA ILE A 213 16.04 -11.19 3.37
C ILE A 213 15.10 -10.08 3.88
N ARG A 214 13.79 -10.33 3.88
CA ARG A 214 12.79 -9.37 4.38
C ARG A 214 13.04 -9.03 5.84
N ASP A 215 13.43 -10.02 6.65
CA ASP A 215 13.77 -9.81 8.06
C ASP A 215 15.04 -8.96 8.22
N LEU A 216 16.11 -9.26 7.47
CA LEU A 216 17.37 -8.49 7.48
C LEU A 216 17.13 -7.00 7.13
N LEU A 217 16.24 -6.76 6.17
CA LEU A 217 15.90 -5.43 5.67
C LEU A 217 14.75 -4.76 6.45
N ALA A 218 14.15 -5.47 7.42
CA ALA A 218 12.94 -5.09 8.13
C ALA A 218 11.82 -4.59 7.18
N ASP A 219 11.66 -5.26 6.04
CA ASP A 219 10.74 -4.87 4.98
C ASP A 219 10.17 -6.11 4.27
N ARG A 220 8.88 -6.35 4.48
CA ARG A 220 8.13 -7.48 3.91
C ARG A 220 8.11 -7.46 2.38
N GLU A 221 8.23 -6.29 1.77
CA GLU A 221 8.19 -6.12 0.32
C GLU A 221 9.56 -6.24 -0.33
N ALA A 222 10.65 -6.30 0.43
CA ALA A 222 12.02 -6.19 -0.10
C ALA A 222 12.34 -7.24 -1.18
N VAL A 223 11.79 -8.44 -1.04
CA VAL A 223 11.78 -9.47 -2.08
C VAL A 223 10.33 -9.86 -2.33
N ARG A 224 9.88 -9.69 -3.56
CA ARG A 224 8.55 -10.08 -4.01
C ARG A 224 8.62 -11.42 -4.71
N TRP A 225 7.64 -12.26 -4.42
CA TRP A 225 7.44 -13.52 -5.11
C TRP A 225 6.08 -13.49 -5.78
N LYS A 226 6.04 -13.34 -7.10
CA LYS A 226 4.81 -13.27 -7.89
C LYS A 226 4.77 -14.44 -8.85
N GLY A 227 3.82 -15.36 -8.62
CA GLY A 227 3.76 -16.63 -9.34
C GLY A 227 5.06 -17.42 -9.16
N GLU A 228 5.81 -17.56 -10.25
CA GLU A 228 7.08 -18.30 -10.26
C GLU A 228 8.33 -17.41 -10.24
N VAL A 229 8.16 -16.08 -10.16
CA VAL A 229 9.26 -15.11 -10.29
C VAL A 229 9.56 -14.43 -8.96
N LEU A 230 10.85 -14.38 -8.62
CA LEU A 230 11.41 -13.56 -7.55
C LEU A 230 11.93 -12.23 -8.11
N SER A 231 11.69 -11.14 -7.40
CA SER A 231 12.19 -9.82 -7.77
C SER A 231 12.46 -8.98 -6.53
N LEU A 232 13.40 -8.03 -6.62
CA LEU A 232 13.58 -7.02 -5.59
C LEU A 232 12.47 -5.96 -5.67
N ASP A 233 12.19 -5.30 -4.56
CA ASP A 233 11.24 -4.18 -4.56
C ASP A 233 11.72 -3.03 -5.47
N PRO A 234 11.00 -2.69 -6.55
CA PRO A 234 11.34 -1.56 -7.41
C PRO A 234 11.20 -0.21 -6.70
N GLY A 235 10.46 -0.14 -5.59
CA GLY A 235 10.30 1.07 -4.79
C GLY A 235 11.46 1.35 -3.83
N ARG A 236 12.39 0.40 -3.67
CA ARG A 236 13.59 0.59 -2.84
C ARG A 236 14.77 0.97 -3.72
N ARG A 237 15.59 1.93 -3.26
CA ARG A 237 16.88 2.21 -3.87
C ARG A 237 17.87 1.11 -3.49
N TRP A 238 18.34 0.39 -4.49
CA TRP A 238 19.37 -0.64 -4.35
C TRP A 238 20.68 -0.13 -4.93
N GLU A 239 21.77 -0.44 -4.26
CA GLU A 239 23.11 -0.22 -4.77
C GLU A 239 23.97 -1.42 -4.39
N GLY A 240 24.93 -1.73 -5.24
CA GLY A 240 25.85 -2.82 -5.01
C GLY A 240 26.27 -3.46 -6.31
N LEU A 241 27.26 -4.35 -6.16
CA LEU A 241 28.18 -4.88 -7.16
C LEU A 241 29.40 -3.99 -7.36
#